data_AF-A0A6J1QNC5-F1
#
_entry.id   AF-A0A6J1QNC5-F1
#
_cell.length_a   1.000
_cell.length_b   1.000
_cell.length_c   1.000
_cell.angle_alpha   90.00
_cell.angle_beta   90.00
_cell.angle_gamma   90.00
#
_symmetry.space_group_name_H-M   'P 1'
#
loop_
_entity.id
_entity.type
_entity.pdbx_description
1 polymer ?
#
loop_
_entity_poly.entity_id
_entity_poly.type
_entity_poly.pdbx_seq_one_letter_code
_entity_poly.pdbx_strand_id
1 'polypeptide(L)'
;MLLLLSKKLNRQTMARLVAKSTELVKLGINQAKPVLQAWGQYAKVELMPPTLKDIPAIRSGFSRLIHAARTGRYRDVTVREGIINTLVAAEIYCWFFVGECIGKRHIVGYNV
;
A
#
# COMPACT_ATOMS: atom_id res chain seq x y z
N MET A 1 -53.50 17.10 10.12
CA MET A 1 -53.26 16.94 8.66
C MET A 1 -51.88 17.45 8.22
N LEU A 2 -51.48 18.68 8.57
CA LEU A 2 -50.17 19.28 8.22
C LEU A 2 -48.93 18.47 8.66
N LEU A 3 -48.94 17.90 9.88
CA LEU A 3 -47.84 17.06 10.39
C LEU A 3 -47.63 15.76 9.59
N LEU A 4 -48.70 15.18 9.04
CA LEU A 4 -48.64 13.97 8.23
C LEU A 4 -48.09 14.26 6.82
N LEU A 5 -48.44 15.41 6.25
CA LEU A 5 -47.89 15.90 4.99
C LEU A 5 -46.38 16.20 5.11
N SER A 6 -45.95 16.85 6.19
CA SER A 6 -44.53 17.11 6.46
C SER A 6 -43.73 15.82 6.62
N LYS A 7 -44.20 14.85 7.42
CA LYS A 7 -43.55 13.53 7.54
C LYS A 7 -43.46 12.79 6.21
N LYS A 8 -44.51 12.85 5.36
CA LYS A 8 -44.53 12.21 4.04
C LYS A 8 -43.54 12.86 3.07
N LEU A 9 -43.43 14.19 3.09
CA LEU A 9 -42.46 14.95 2.28
C LEU A 9 -41.02 14.65 2.71
N ASN A 10 -40.73 14.63 4.01
CA ASN A 10 -39.40 14.36 4.53
C ASN A 10 -38.93 12.92 4.20
N ARG A 11 -39.85 11.94 4.24
CA ARG A 11 -39.58 10.56 3.82
C ARG A 11 -39.24 10.44 2.33
N GLN A 12 -39.87 11.24 1.47
CA GLN A 12 -39.59 11.30 0.03
C GLN A 12 -38.22 11.93 -0.25
N THR A 13 -37.86 13.00 0.47
CA THR A 13 -36.54 13.64 0.38
C THR A 13 -35.43 12.68 0.80
N MET A 14 -35.58 11.97 1.92
CA MET A 14 -34.62 10.97 2.37
C MET A 14 -34.49 9.79 1.40
N ALA A 15 -35.61 9.31 0.82
CA ALA A 15 -35.58 8.26 -0.20
C ALA A 15 -34.80 8.68 -1.45
N ARG A 16 -34.94 9.94 -1.89
CA ARG A 16 -34.18 10.50 -3.01
C ARG A 16 -32.69 10.69 -2.68
N LEU A 17 -32.37 11.08 -1.45
CA LEU A 17 -30.99 11.21 -0.97
C LEU A 17 -30.28 9.85 -0.96
N VAL A 18 -30.95 8.82 -0.42
CA VAL A 18 -30.44 7.44 -0.41
C VAL A 18 -30.26 6.90 -1.82
N ALA A 19 -31.22 7.15 -2.72
CA ALA A 19 -31.09 6.74 -4.12
C ALA A 19 -29.87 7.41 -4.78
N LYS A 20 -29.67 8.72 -4.60
CA LYS A 20 -28.51 9.43 -5.13
C LYS A 20 -27.19 8.97 -4.50
N SER A 21 -27.15 8.70 -3.20
CA SER A 21 -25.94 8.18 -2.55
C SER A 21 -25.60 6.79 -3.06
N THR A 22 -26.59 5.92 -3.31
CA THR A 22 -26.32 4.60 -3.89
C THR A 22 -25.76 4.70 -5.31
N GLU A 23 -26.21 5.64 -6.12
CA GLU A 23 -25.65 5.86 -7.46
C GLU A 23 -24.21 6.41 -7.40
N LEU A 24 -23.91 7.34 -6.49
CA LEU A 24 -22.54 7.83 -6.28
C LEU A 24 -21.59 6.71 -5.81
N VAL A 25 -22.06 5.83 -4.92
CA VAL A 25 -21.26 4.67 -4.48
C VAL A 25 -21.01 3.71 -5.64
N LYS A 26 -22.01 3.41 -6.47
CA LYS A 26 -21.83 2.56 -7.66
C LYS A 26 -20.83 3.16 -8.65
N LEU A 27 -20.92 4.47 -8.91
CA LEU A 27 -19.97 5.18 -9.75
C LEU A 27 -18.55 5.13 -9.16
N GLY A 28 -18.41 5.33 -7.85
CA GLY A 28 -17.14 5.20 -7.14
C GLY A 28 -16.54 3.80 -7.24
N ILE A 29 -17.35 2.75 -7.07
CA ILE A 29 -16.92 1.36 -7.21
C ILE A 29 -16.51 1.07 -8.66
N ASN A 30 -17.29 1.51 -9.65
CA ASN A 30 -16.99 1.31 -11.06
C ASN A 30 -15.67 1.98 -11.46
N GLN A 31 -15.35 3.14 -10.87
CA GLN A 31 -14.09 3.83 -11.10
C GLN A 31 -12.91 3.19 -10.35
N ALA A 32 -13.12 2.73 -9.11
CA ALA A 32 -12.07 2.13 -8.29
C ALA A 32 -11.69 0.71 -8.76
N LYS A 33 -12.65 -0.05 -9.29
CA LYS A 33 -12.46 -1.43 -9.72
C LYS A 33 -11.29 -1.64 -10.70
N PRO A 34 -11.15 -0.90 -11.81
CA PRO A 34 -10.02 -1.09 -12.72
C PRO A 34 -8.67 -0.74 -12.09
N VAL A 35 -8.62 0.27 -11.22
CA VAL A 35 -7.39 0.66 -10.51
C VAL A 35 -6.96 -0.43 -9.53
N LEU A 36 -7.90 -0.96 -8.75
CA LEU A 36 -7.64 -2.06 -7.83
C LEU A 36 -7.27 -3.36 -8.56
N GLN A 37 -7.85 -3.60 -9.73
CA GLN A 37 -7.48 -4.74 -10.57
C GLN A 37 -6.04 -4.62 -11.07
N ALA A 38 -5.66 -3.46 -11.62
CA ALA A 38 -4.28 -3.21 -12.06
C ALA A 38 -3.30 -3.33 -10.89
N TRP A 39 -3.60 -2.68 -9.76
CA TRP A 39 -2.81 -2.79 -8.53
C TRP A 39 -2.67 -4.25 -8.08
N GLY A 40 -3.76 -5.03 -8.10
CA GLY A 40 -3.73 -6.44 -7.71
C GLY A 40 -2.86 -7.31 -8.62
N GLN A 41 -2.78 -7.01 -9.93
CA GLN A 41 -1.88 -7.73 -10.84
C GLN A 41 -0.41 -7.48 -10.50
N TYR A 42 -0.02 -6.21 -10.30
CA TYR A 42 1.36 -5.85 -9.96
C TYR A 42 1.75 -6.30 -8.54
N ALA A 43 0.86 -6.12 -7.57
CA ALA A 43 1.07 -6.57 -6.20
C ALA A 43 1.36 -8.09 -6.13
N LYS A 44 0.70 -8.89 -6.97
CA LYS A 44 0.90 -10.35 -7.00
C LYS A 44 2.30 -10.74 -7.50
N VAL A 45 2.93 -9.95 -8.35
CA VAL A 45 4.26 -10.29 -8.89
C VAL A 45 5.40 -9.65 -8.09
N GLU A 46 5.19 -8.47 -7.51
CA GLU A 46 6.24 -7.73 -6.80
C GLU A 46 6.23 -7.95 -5.29
N LEU A 47 5.05 -8.12 -4.67
CA LEU A 47 4.90 -8.25 -3.21
C LEU A 47 4.73 -9.69 -2.75
N MET A 48 4.75 -10.67 -3.67
CA MET A 48 4.65 -12.07 -3.29
C MET A 48 5.94 -12.50 -2.58
N PRO A 49 5.84 -13.20 -1.43
CA PRO A 49 7.02 -13.70 -0.74
C PRO A 49 7.86 -14.56 -1.69
N PRO A 50 9.20 -14.42 -1.67
CA PRO A 50 10.08 -15.13 -2.58
C PRO A 50 9.91 -16.65 -2.45
N THR A 51 10.06 -17.36 -3.56
CA THR A 51 9.98 -18.82 -3.53
C THR A 51 11.30 -19.38 -2.99
N LEU A 52 11.27 -20.58 -2.40
CA LEU A 52 12.48 -21.24 -1.86
C LEU A 52 13.64 -21.34 -2.89
N LYS A 53 13.31 -21.35 -4.18
CA LYS A 53 14.28 -21.35 -5.29
C LYS A 53 15.09 -20.05 -5.42
N ASP A 54 14.59 -18.94 -4.89
CA ASP A 54 15.22 -17.63 -5.00
C ASP A 54 16.21 -17.36 -3.85
N ILE A 55 16.12 -18.15 -2.75
CA ILE A 55 16.97 -18.02 -1.56
C ILE A 55 18.48 -18.11 -1.89
N PRO A 56 18.96 -19.06 -2.71
CA PRO A 56 20.38 -19.13 -3.07
C PRO A 56 20.85 -17.87 -3.82
N ALA A 57 20.01 -17.33 -4.71
CA ALA A 57 20.33 -16.12 -5.46
C ALA A 57 20.44 -14.90 -4.51
N ILE A 58 19.51 -14.76 -3.56
CA ILE A 58 19.53 -13.70 -2.53
C ILE A 58 20.81 -13.80 -1.69
N ARG A 59 21.17 -15.00 -1.22
CA ARG A 59 22.39 -15.22 -0.43
C ARG A 59 23.65 -14.85 -1.22
N SER A 60 23.70 -15.19 -2.51
CA SER A 60 24.81 -14.82 -3.38
C SER A 60 24.91 -13.30 -3.58
N GLY A 61 23.78 -12.61 -3.69
CA GLY A 61 23.71 -11.15 -3.79
C GLY A 61 24.24 -10.46 -2.53
N PHE A 62 23.80 -10.94 -1.37
CA PHE A 62 24.25 -10.41 -0.08
C PHE A 62 25.76 -10.62 0.14
N SER A 63 26.28 -11.79 -0.22
CA SER A 63 27.73 -12.06 -0.17
C SER A 63 28.51 -11.06 -1.03
N ARG A 64 28.06 -10.79 -2.27
CA ARG A 64 28.69 -9.81 -3.17
C ARG A 64 28.67 -8.39 -2.60
N LEU A 65 27.59 -7.99 -1.92
CA LEU A 65 27.51 -6.70 -1.22
C LEU A 65 28.56 -6.59 -0.11
N ILE A 66 28.69 -7.63 0.72
CA ILE A 66 29.72 -7.67 1.78
C ILE A 66 31.12 -7.59 1.19
N HIS A 67 31.38 -8.37 0.14
CA HIS A 67 32.67 -8.34 -0.55
C HIS A 67 32.96 -6.95 -1.13
N ALA A 68 32.00 -6.31 -1.78
CA ALA A 68 32.15 -4.95 -2.32
C ALA A 68 32.41 -3.89 -1.23
N ALA A 69 31.79 -4.04 -0.06
CA ALA A 69 32.05 -3.18 1.09
C ALA A 69 33.49 -3.38 1.62
N ARG A 70 33.94 -4.64 1.73
CA ARG A 70 35.29 -4.99 2.18
C ARG A 70 36.38 -4.52 1.22
N THR A 71 36.16 -4.64 -0.09
CA THR A 71 37.15 -4.24 -1.11
C THR A 71 37.14 -2.74 -1.40
N GLY A 72 36.23 -1.96 -0.81
CA GLY A 72 36.19 -0.50 -1.00
C GLY A 72 35.51 -0.03 -2.29
N ARG A 73 34.91 -0.96 -3.06
CA ARG A 73 34.25 -0.70 -4.36
C ARG A 73 33.03 0.23 -4.28
N TYR A 74 32.54 0.51 -3.06
CA TYR A 74 31.47 1.49 -2.85
C TYR A 74 31.87 2.92 -3.26
N ARG A 75 33.18 3.21 -3.36
CA ARG A 75 33.69 4.51 -3.80
C ARG A 75 33.57 4.72 -5.32
N ASP A 76 33.47 3.65 -6.09
CA ASP A 76 33.37 3.68 -7.55
C ASP A 76 31.92 3.81 -8.04
N VAL A 77 30.95 3.91 -7.12
CA VAL A 77 29.52 3.98 -7.42
C VAL A 77 29.15 5.41 -7.81
N THR A 78 28.40 5.56 -8.91
CA THR A 78 27.96 6.88 -9.36
C THR A 78 26.88 7.45 -8.41
N VAL A 79 26.76 8.79 -8.35
CA VAL A 79 25.76 9.46 -7.49
C VAL A 79 24.34 8.96 -7.79
N ARG A 80 24.01 8.74 -9.07
CA ARG A 80 22.71 8.22 -9.49
C ARG A 80 22.43 6.83 -8.91
N GLU A 81 23.40 5.93 -8.99
CA GLU A 81 23.26 4.57 -8.43
C GLU A 81 23.20 4.60 -6.90
N GLY A 82 24.01 5.44 -6.25
CA GLY A 82 23.98 5.63 -4.81
C GLY A 82 22.62 6.08 -4.29
N ILE A 83 21.99 7.05 -4.97
CA ILE A 83 20.65 7.55 -4.63
C ILE A 83 19.60 6.45 -4.80
N ILE A 84 19.59 5.75 -5.93
CA ILE A 84 18.62 4.68 -6.19
C ILE A 84 18.74 3.58 -5.12
N ASN A 85 19.95 3.14 -4.81
CA ASN A 85 20.17 2.12 -3.78
C ASN A 85 19.74 2.58 -2.38
N THR A 86 19.91 3.87 -2.08
CA THR A 86 19.49 4.46 -0.81
C THR A 86 17.97 4.56 -0.72
N LEU A 87 17.28 4.91 -1.80
CA LEU A 87 15.82 4.93 -1.86
C LEU A 87 15.23 3.53 -1.64
N VAL A 88 15.80 2.50 -2.26
CA VAL A 88 15.40 1.10 -2.03
C VAL A 88 15.66 0.69 -0.58
N ALA A 89 16.80 1.08 0.01
CA ALA A 89 17.08 0.81 1.42
C ALA A 89 16.07 1.51 2.35
N ALA A 90 15.67 2.74 2.03
CA ALA A 90 14.64 3.47 2.78
C ALA A 90 13.27 2.79 2.66
N GLU A 91 12.91 2.28 1.48
CA GLU A 91 11.66 1.53 1.27
C GLU A 91 11.61 0.26 2.13
N ILE A 92 12.70 -0.52 2.19
CA ILE A 92 12.80 -1.71 3.04
C ILE A 92 12.61 -1.33 4.52
N TYR A 93 13.15 -0.18 4.94
CA TYR A 93 12.98 0.32 6.30
C TYR A 93 11.53 0.75 6.60
N CYS A 94 10.84 1.37 5.64
CA CYS A 94 9.41 1.65 5.77
C CYS A 94 8.58 0.37 5.96
N TRP A 95 8.91 -0.71 5.25
CA TRP A 95 8.24 -2.02 5.44
C TRP A 95 8.42 -2.60 6.84
N PHE A 96 9.56 -2.35 7.50
CA PHE A 96 9.76 -2.73 8.89
C PHE A 96 8.76 -2.02 9.82
N PHE A 97 8.55 -0.71 9.65
CA PHE A 97 7.57 0.05 10.44
C PHE A 97 6.13 -0.39 10.15
N VAL A 98 5.80 -0.74 8.90
CA VAL A 98 4.49 -1.31 8.58
C VAL A 98 4.28 -2.62 9.36
N GLY A 99 5.30 -3.47 9.43
CA GLY A 99 5.29 -4.68 10.26
C GLY A 99 5.10 -4.39 11.76
N GLU A 100 5.76 -3.35 12.27
CA GLU A 100 5.61 -2.88 13.65
C GLU A 100 4.17 -2.40 13.94
N CYS A 101 3.57 -1.63 13.03
CA CYS A 101 2.18 -1.19 13.12
C CYS A 101 1.21 -2.39 13.14
N ILE A 102 1.46 -3.42 12.32
CA ILE A 102 0.67 -4.67 12.34
C ILE A 102 0.86 -5.40 13.67
N GLY A 103 2.09 -5.49 14.17
CA GLY A 103 2.42 -6.15 15.44
C GLY A 103 1.77 -5.48 16.66
N LYS A 104 1.73 -4.15 16.68
CA LYS A 104 1.08 -3.36 17.73
C LYS A 104 -0.44 -3.27 17.59
N ARG A 105 -0.98 -3.55 16.39
CA ARG A 105 -2.39 -3.38 16.02
C ARG A 105 -2.92 -1.96 16.23
N HIS A 106 -2.04 -0.97 16.27
CA HIS A 106 -2.38 0.43 16.48
C HIS A 106 -1.54 1.31 15.55
N ILE A 107 -2.19 2.30 14.93
CA ILE A 107 -1.54 3.20 13.96
C ILE A 107 -0.79 4.34 14.67
N VAL A 108 -1.15 4.64 15.93
CA VAL A 108 -0.63 5.80 16.68
C VAL A 108 -0.02 5.38 18.02
N GLY A 109 1.27 5.03 18.04
CA GLY A 109 2.01 4.77 19.28
C GLY A 109 1.46 3.64 20.17
N TYR A 110 2.20 3.28 21.22
CA TYR A 110 1.61 2.48 22.30
C TYR A 110 0.71 3.40 23.14
N ASN A 111 -0.52 2.96 23.40
CA ASN A 111 -1.38 3.62 24.38
C ASN A 111 -0.80 3.30 25.76
N VAL A 112 -0.04 4.23 26.33
CA VAL A 112 0.50 4.15 27.70
C VAL A 112 -0.53 4.63 28.70
#